data_AF-A0A1G7AVD7-F1
#
_entry.id   AF-A0A1G7AVD7-F1
#
_cell.length_a   1.000
_cell.length_b   1.000
_cell.length_c   1.000
_cell.angle_alpha   90.00
_cell.angle_beta   90.00
_cell.angle_gamma   90.00
#
_symmetry.space_group_name_H-M   'P 1'
#
loop_
_entity.id
_entity.type
_entity.pdbx_description
1 polymer ?
#
loop_
_entity_poly.entity_id
_entity_poly.type
_entity_poly.pdbx_seq_one_letter_code
_entity_poly.pdbx_strand_id
1 'polypeptide(L)'
;MKRNLRLVSAAMTLFMTGAVQAQSTEIPQELLDLDRQRCLTECVPGFGEETCKPLCDCTVSEFKKRLDFSRYLELSAQLSRNELNPENRTFLDVVAQYCTAELDKSGVQIGTGDETTGQ
;
A
#
# COMPACT_ATOMS: atom_id res chain seq x y z
N MET A 1 -50.09 53.41 27.97
CA MET A 1 -49.06 52.34 28.03
C MET A 1 -49.00 51.64 26.68
N LYS A 2 -47.95 51.85 25.88
CA LYS A 2 -47.73 51.16 24.59
C LYS A 2 -46.33 50.56 24.60
N ARG A 3 -46.26 49.25 24.38
CA ARG A 3 -45.10 48.39 24.59
C ARG A 3 -44.07 48.57 23.48
N ASN A 4 -42.81 48.73 23.87
CA ASN A 4 -41.64 48.69 23.00
C ASN A 4 -41.40 47.24 22.55
N LEU A 5 -41.40 46.97 21.24
CA LEU A 5 -40.92 45.70 20.69
C LEU A 5 -39.65 45.97 19.88
N ARG A 6 -38.50 45.73 20.51
CA ARG A 6 -37.18 45.73 19.86
C ARG A 6 -37.07 44.42 19.08
N LEU A 7 -36.99 44.50 17.75
CA LEU A 7 -36.63 43.37 16.90
C LEU A 7 -35.13 43.11 17.07
N VAL A 8 -34.81 42.06 17.81
CA VAL A 8 -33.44 41.54 17.96
C VAL A 8 -33.08 40.79 16.68
N SER A 9 -32.06 41.28 15.98
CA SER A 9 -31.41 40.62 14.84
C SER A 9 -30.94 39.22 15.23
N ALA A 10 -31.62 38.19 14.73
CA ALA A 10 -31.11 36.82 14.74
C ALA A 10 -30.29 36.62 13.47
N ALA A 11 -29.01 36.99 13.51
CA ALA A 11 -28.03 36.55 12.52
C ALA A 11 -27.81 35.05 12.74
N MET A 12 -28.44 34.24 11.90
CA MET A 12 -28.33 32.79 11.91
C MET A 12 -26.95 32.43 11.36
N THR A 13 -25.97 32.29 12.26
CA THR A 13 -24.64 31.82 11.93
C THR A 13 -24.76 30.36 11.48
N LEU A 14 -24.83 30.16 10.16
CA LEU A 14 -24.64 28.86 9.52
C LEU A 14 -23.23 28.39 9.86
N PHE A 15 -23.12 27.58 10.92
CA PHE A 15 -21.96 26.73 11.13
C PHE A 15 -21.90 25.76 9.96
N MET A 16 -21.11 26.12 8.94
CA MET A 16 -20.59 25.15 7.99
C MET A 16 -19.66 24.22 8.77
N THR A 17 -20.25 23.20 9.39
CA THR A 17 -19.52 22.02 9.83
C THR A 17 -18.98 21.35 8.58
N GLY A 18 -17.75 21.70 8.22
CA GLY A 18 -17.00 21.00 7.19
C GLY A 18 -17.00 19.52 7.52
N ALA A 19 -17.58 18.72 6.63
CA ALA A 19 -17.39 17.29 6.66
C ALA A 19 -15.88 17.04 6.46
N VAL A 20 -15.18 16.80 7.56
CA VAL A 20 -13.84 16.24 7.52
C VAL A 20 -14.03 14.85 6.94
N GLN A 21 -13.87 14.71 5.62
CA GLN A 21 -13.83 13.41 4.97
C GLN A 21 -12.69 12.65 5.65
N ALA A 22 -13.05 11.60 6.41
CA ALA A 22 -12.10 10.62 6.90
C ALA A 22 -11.47 9.99 5.65
N GLN A 23 -10.32 10.51 5.23
CA GLN A 23 -9.48 9.84 4.25
C GLN A 23 -9.10 8.50 4.91
N SER A 24 -9.56 7.39 4.34
CA SER A 24 -9.23 6.06 4.84
C SER A 24 -7.72 5.96 4.98
N THR A 25 -7.24 5.71 6.19
CA THR A 25 -5.81 5.47 6.44
C THR A 25 -5.42 4.05 6.06
N GLU A 26 -6.38 3.12 6.05
CA GLU A 26 -6.14 1.72 5.75
C GLU A 26 -6.26 1.43 4.25
N ILE A 27 -5.35 0.58 3.76
CA ILE A 27 -5.33 0.06 2.40
C ILE A 27 -6.40 -1.03 2.26
N PRO A 28 -7.34 -0.92 1.31
CA PRO A 28 -8.33 -1.96 1.04
C PRO A 28 -7.66 -3.31 0.74
N GLN A 29 -8.19 -4.39 1.33
CA GLN A 29 -7.61 -5.73 1.21
C GLN A 29 -7.60 -6.21 -0.24
N GLU A 30 -8.60 -5.83 -1.03
CA GLU A 30 -8.73 -6.20 -2.44
C GLU A 30 -7.56 -5.69 -3.28
N LEU A 31 -6.99 -4.54 -2.93
CA LEU A 31 -5.82 -3.98 -3.60
C LEU A 31 -4.54 -4.73 -3.22
N LEU A 32 -4.41 -5.11 -1.95
CA LEU A 32 -3.29 -5.95 -1.49
C LEU A 32 -3.33 -7.35 -2.12
N ASP A 33 -4.53 -7.92 -2.28
CA ASP A 33 -4.71 -9.22 -2.92
C ASP A 33 -4.35 -9.16 -4.42
N LEU A 34 -4.67 -8.05 -5.09
CA LEU A 34 -4.28 -7.81 -6.47
C LEU A 34 -2.76 -7.70 -6.63
N ASP A 35 -2.09 -6.95 -5.75
CA ASP A 35 -0.63 -6.82 -5.78
C ASP A 35 0.06 -8.15 -5.46
N ARG A 36 -0.50 -8.93 -4.53
CA ARG A 36 -0.04 -10.29 -4.25
C ARG A 36 -0.12 -11.19 -5.49
N GLN A 37 -1.23 -11.14 -6.22
CA GLN A 37 -1.39 -11.91 -7.46
C GLN A 37 -0.41 -11.48 -8.54
N ARG A 38 -0.15 -10.17 -8.69
CA ARG A 38 0.85 -9.65 -9.63
C ARG A 38 2.26 -10.12 -9.27
N CYS A 39 2.64 -9.98 -8.00
CA CYS A 39 3.92 -10.45 -7.49
C CYS A 39 4.12 -11.95 -7.77
N LEU A 40 3.11 -12.79 -7.51
CA LEU A 40 3.19 -14.22 -7.81
C LEU A 40 3.34 -14.49 -9.32
N THR A 41 2.59 -13.77 -10.15
CA THR A 41 2.64 -13.93 -11.61
C THR A 41 4.05 -13.64 -12.16
N GLU A 42 4.73 -12.64 -11.61
CA GLU A 42 6.08 -12.24 -12.04
C GLU A 42 7.18 -13.09 -11.39
N CYS A 43 7.01 -13.51 -10.13
CA CYS A 43 8.03 -14.22 -9.38
C CYS A 43 8.08 -15.71 -9.70
N VAL A 44 6.93 -16.39 -9.76
CA VAL A 44 6.86 -17.87 -9.87
C VAL A 44 7.62 -18.42 -11.07
N PRO A 45 7.59 -17.82 -12.28
CA PRO A 45 8.35 -18.31 -13.41
C PRO A 45 9.88 -18.35 -13.19
N GLY A 46 10.41 -17.53 -12.28
CA GLY A 46 11.85 -17.47 -11.99
C GLY A 46 12.29 -18.28 -10.77
N PHE A 47 11.48 -18.29 -9.70
CA PHE A 47 11.90 -18.80 -8.39
C PHE A 47 11.00 -19.90 -7.81
N GLY A 48 9.90 -20.24 -8.48
CA GLY A 48 8.94 -21.24 -8.04
C GLY A 48 7.98 -20.75 -6.94
N GLU A 49 6.86 -21.46 -6.78
CA GLU A 49 5.79 -21.06 -5.85
C GLU A 49 6.21 -21.09 -4.38
N GLU A 50 7.03 -22.08 -3.98
CA GLU A 50 7.53 -22.24 -2.61
C GLU A 50 8.36 -21.03 -2.13
N THR A 51 9.11 -20.40 -3.04
CA THR A 51 9.88 -19.18 -2.75
C THR A 51 9.00 -17.94 -2.84
N CYS A 52 8.18 -17.86 -3.90
CA CYS A 52 7.46 -16.64 -4.25
C CYS A 52 6.26 -16.36 -3.35
N LYS A 53 5.54 -17.40 -2.90
CA LYS A 53 4.39 -17.23 -2.02
C LYS A 53 4.74 -16.52 -0.71
N PRO A 54 5.68 -17.01 0.12
CA PRO A 54 6.07 -16.32 1.34
C PRO A 54 6.68 -14.93 1.07
N LEU A 55 7.41 -14.75 -0.03
CA LEU A 55 7.99 -13.45 -0.40
C LEU A 55 6.91 -12.41 -0.74
N CYS A 56 5.95 -12.78 -1.58
CA CYS A 56 4.84 -11.92 -1.97
C CYS A 56 3.89 -11.63 -0.80
N ASP A 57 3.63 -12.64 0.04
CA ASP A 57 2.85 -12.49 1.27
C ASP A 57 3.51 -11.50 2.24
N CYS A 58 4.84 -11.60 2.41
CA CYS A 58 5.60 -10.66 3.21
C CYS A 58 5.53 -9.23 2.65
N THR A 59 5.70 -9.09 1.34
CA THR A 59 5.71 -7.77 0.69
C THR A 59 4.40 -7.01 0.91
N VAL A 60 3.26 -7.65 0.64
CA VAL A 60 1.94 -7.00 0.84
C VAL A 60 1.63 -6.77 2.32
N SER A 61 2.15 -7.63 3.22
CA SER A 61 2.07 -7.40 4.66
C SER A 61 2.85 -6.16 5.08
N GLU A 62 4.05 -5.95 4.56
CA GLU A 62 4.86 -4.77 4.86
C GLU A 62 4.27 -3.49 4.25
N PHE A 63 3.64 -3.57 3.07
CA PHE A 63 2.86 -2.44 2.52
C PHE A 63 1.72 -2.05 3.47
N LYS A 64 0.94 -3.04 3.95
CA LYS A 64 -0.14 -2.80 4.92
C LYS A 64 0.33 -2.17 6.23
N LYS A 65 1.53 -2.55 6.71
CA LYS A 65 2.08 -2.06 7.98
C LYS A 65 2.70 -0.67 7.88
N ARG A 66 3.36 -0.36 6.76
CA ARG A 66 4.27 0.79 6.65
C ARG A 66 3.71 1.94 5.82
N LEU A 67 2.68 1.69 5.01
CA LEU A 67 2.06 2.71 4.17
C LEU A 67 0.67 3.03 4.67
N ASP A 68 0.33 4.31 4.69
CA ASP A 68 -1.06 4.71 4.64
C ASP A 68 -1.60 4.56 3.20
N PHE A 69 -2.92 4.65 3.05
CA PHE A 69 -3.56 4.50 1.75
C PHE A 69 -3.10 5.53 0.71
N SER A 70 -2.78 6.76 1.10
CA SER A 70 -2.34 7.79 0.16
C SER A 70 -0.96 7.47 -0.42
N ARG A 71 -0.01 7.10 0.45
CA ARG A 71 1.34 6.67 0.06
C ARG A 71 1.31 5.38 -0.75
N TYR A 72 0.40 4.46 -0.43
CA TYR A 72 0.18 3.26 -1.21
C TYR A 72 -0.26 3.58 -2.65
N LEU A 73 -1.25 4.46 -2.84
CA LEU A 73 -1.71 4.85 -4.17
C LEU A 73 -0.60 5.56 -4.97
N GLU A 74 0.19 6.41 -4.32
CA GLU A 74 1.33 7.07 -4.97
C GLU A 74 2.36 6.04 -5.46
N LEU A 75 2.74 5.09 -4.59
CA LEU A 75 3.66 4.01 -4.93
C LEU A 75 3.13 3.16 -6.09
N SER A 76 1.87 2.72 -6.00
CA SER A 76 1.21 1.93 -7.04
C SER A 76 1.17 2.65 -8.39
N ALA A 77 0.90 3.96 -8.38
CA ALA A 77 0.91 4.77 -9.58
C ALA A 77 2.33 4.89 -10.18
N GLN A 78 3.38 5.04 -9.35
CA GLN A 78 4.76 5.06 -9.83
C GLN A 78 5.21 3.72 -10.39
N LEU A 79 4.84 2.61 -9.74
CA LEU A 79 5.11 1.25 -10.22
C LEU A 79 4.46 1.01 -11.59
N SER A 80 3.19 1.38 -11.77
CA SER A 80 2.49 1.19 -13.06
C SER A 80 3.08 1.99 -14.22
N ARG A 81 3.77 3.12 -13.93
CA ARG A 81 4.48 3.91 -14.93
C ARG A 81 5.97 3.56 -15.05
N ASN A 82 6.49 2.69 -14.17
CA ASN A 82 7.93 2.44 -14.02
C ASN A 82 8.74 3.72 -13.72
N GLU A 83 8.17 4.64 -12.95
CA GLU A 83 8.73 5.95 -12.61
C GLU A 83 8.87 6.10 -11.09
N LEU A 84 9.69 5.23 -10.49
CA LEU A 84 9.95 5.28 -9.05
C LEU A 84 10.85 6.46 -8.69
N ASN A 85 10.36 7.31 -7.80
CA ASN A 85 11.21 8.31 -7.16
C ASN A 85 12.24 7.63 -6.22
N PRO A 86 13.34 8.31 -5.83
CA PRO A 86 14.38 7.70 -5.02
C PRO A 86 13.89 7.17 -3.66
N GLU A 87 12.96 7.88 -3.01
CA GLU A 87 12.41 7.50 -1.71
C GLU A 87 11.64 6.17 -1.79
N ASN A 88 10.76 6.05 -2.78
CA ASN A 88 9.96 4.85 -3.00
C ASN A 88 10.82 3.68 -3.47
N ARG A 89 11.89 3.93 -4.24
CA ARG A 89 12.88 2.91 -4.57
C ARG A 89 13.58 2.39 -3.31
N THR A 90 14.08 3.29 -2.45
CA THR A 90 14.69 2.89 -1.18
C THR A 90 13.72 2.14 -0.29
N PHE A 91 12.46 2.57 -0.23
CA PHE A 91 11.42 1.85 0.50
C PHE A 91 11.23 0.42 -0.01
N LEU A 92 11.11 0.23 -1.32
CA LEU A 92 10.97 -1.09 -1.94
C LEU A 92 12.21 -1.95 -1.68
N ASP A 93 13.41 -1.39 -1.77
CA ASP A 93 14.66 -2.12 -1.48
C ASP A 93 14.70 -2.59 -0.02
N VAL A 94 14.26 -1.76 0.93
CA VAL A 94 14.19 -2.12 2.35
C VAL A 94 13.16 -3.23 2.59
N VAL A 95 11.99 -3.16 1.96
CA VAL A 95 10.97 -4.21 2.06
C VAL A 95 11.49 -5.51 1.46
N ALA A 96 12.12 -5.46 0.29
CA ALA A 96 12.70 -6.63 -0.37
C ALA A 96 13.76 -7.30 0.51
N GLN A 97 14.73 -6.53 1.02
CA GLN A 97 15.76 -7.04 1.92
C GLN A 97 15.18 -7.68 3.18
N TYR A 98 14.18 -7.03 3.78
CA TYR A 98 13.50 -7.57 4.96
C TYR A 98 12.81 -8.89 4.64
N CYS A 99 12.03 -8.95 3.55
CA CYS A 99 11.27 -10.14 3.19
C CYS A 99 12.16 -11.30 2.74
N THR A 100 13.27 -11.03 2.04
CA THR A 100 14.28 -12.05 1.75
C THR A 100 14.94 -12.58 3.02
N ALA A 101 15.29 -11.70 3.96
CA ALA A 101 15.87 -12.14 5.24
C ALA A 101 14.89 -12.96 6.09
N GLU A 102 13.59 -12.66 6.05
CA GLU A 102 12.56 -13.49 6.69
C GLU A 102 12.39 -14.85 6.00
N LEU A 103 12.50 -14.88 4.67
CA LEU A 103 12.47 -16.11 3.90
C LEU A 103 13.65 -17.02 4.24
N ASP A 104 14.86 -16.48 4.33
CA ASP A 104 16.07 -17.22 4.71
C ASP A 104 15.93 -17.85 6.10
N LYS A 105 15.33 -17.13 7.06
CA LYS A 105 15.05 -17.65 8.41
C LYS A 105 14.03 -18.78 8.42
N SER A 106 13.09 -18.78 7.46
CA SER A 106 12.04 -19.80 7.36
C SER A 106 12.54 -21.15 6.83
N GLY A 107 13.78 -21.20 6.33
CA GLY A 107 14.40 -22.42 5.82
C GLY A 107 13.92 -22.82 4.41
N VAL A 108 13.15 -21.95 3.75
CA VAL A 108 12.85 -22.08 2.32
C VAL A 108 14.13 -21.85 1.55
N GLN A 109 14.58 -22.86 0.79
CA GLN A 109 15.71 -22.67 -0.10
C GLN A 109 15.24 -21.85 -1.29
N ILE A 110 15.74 -20.60 -1.39
CA ILE A 110 15.63 -19.82 -2.60
C ILE A 110 16.32 -20.65 -3.68
N GLY A 111 15.55 -21.24 -4.58
CA GLY A 111 16.10 -21.97 -5.71
C GLY A 111 17.11 -21.06 -6.40
N THR A 112 18.37 -21.47 -6.44
CA THR A 112 19.28 -21.04 -7.50
C THR A 112 18.49 -21.26 -8.78
N GLY A 113 17.98 -20.18 -9.38
CA GLY A 113 17.12 -20.26 -10.54
C GLY A 113 17.74 -21.27 -11.49
N ASP A 114 16.96 -22.26 -11.93
CA ASP A 114 17.41 -23.15 -12.98
C ASP A 114 17.79 -22.22 -14.15
N GLU A 115 19.10 -22.00 -14.32
CA GLU A 115 19.68 -21.58 -15.58
C GLU A 115 19.30 -22.70 -16.56
N THR A 116 18.09 -22.64 -17.09
CA THR A 116 17.73 -23.32 -18.33
C THR A 116 18.42 -22.57 -19.46
N THR A 117 19.74 -22.71 -19.47
CA THR A 117 20.53 -22.68 -20.68
C THR A 117 20.14 -23.94 -21.47
N GLY A 118 19.49 -23.75 -22.62
CA GLY A 118 19.53 -24.72 -23.73
C GLY A 118 18.23 -25.45 -24.04
N GLN A 119 17.45 -24.91 -24.98
CA GLN A 119 17.47 -25.35 -26.39
C GLN A 119 16.70 -24.38 -27.28
#